data_AF-A0A370PDD3-F1
#
_entry.id   AF-A0A370PDD3-F1
#
_cell.length_a   1.000
_cell.length_b   1.000
_cell.length_c   1.000
_cell.angle_alpha   90.00
_cell.angle_beta   90.00
_cell.angle_gamma   90.00
#
_symmetry.space_group_name_H-M   'P 1'
#
loop_
_entity.id
_entity.type
_entity.pdbx_description
1 polymer ?
#
loop_
_entity_poly.entity_id
_entity_poly.type
_entity_poly.pdbx_seq_one_letter_code
_entity_poly.pdbx_strand_id
1 'polypeptide(L)'
;MPTNFNVDRAMAVIRNEHRKLLTLTFTNHFIYSGQFLPKRDAAHPPRMSFPRLKSNGTYMIVCLDLDAPYPSCRILGPKCLWIQSGLEPIVSESGHFFLRVAAPFIANYVGPNPLPGSSPHRILFILYEQPAGFEVTRSSPTGGKKMGVWSRMRFDLDGWAREIGLGPVVGANYFVSK
;
A
#
# COMPACT_ATOMS: atom_id res chain seq x y z
N MET A 1 -14.39 12.77 9.83
CA MET A 1 -13.03 12.21 9.59
C MET A 1 -13.24 10.84 8.97
N PRO A 2 -12.45 10.42 7.97
CA PRO A 2 -12.48 9.04 7.51
C PRO A 2 -12.32 8.10 8.70
N THR A 3 -13.02 6.97 8.69
CA THR A 3 -12.76 5.91 9.67
C THR A 3 -11.39 5.28 9.38
N ASN A 4 -10.80 4.63 10.39
CA ASN A 4 -9.49 3.98 10.28
C ASN A 4 -9.60 2.45 10.30
N PHE A 5 -10.75 1.87 9.99
CA PHE A 5 -11.01 0.43 10.15
C PHE A 5 -9.99 -0.43 9.39
N ASN A 6 -9.75 -0.13 8.11
CA ASN A 6 -8.76 -0.87 7.32
C ASN A 6 -7.33 -0.68 7.83
N VAL A 7 -6.98 0.53 8.27
CA VAL A 7 -5.67 0.84 8.84
C VAL A 7 -5.45 0.08 10.14
N ASP A 8 -6.43 0.11 11.04
CA ASP A 8 -6.39 -0.57 12.33
C ASP A 8 -6.32 -2.09 12.14
N ARG A 9 -7.05 -2.63 11.15
CA ARG A 9 -6.97 -4.06 10.81
C ARG A 9 -5.61 -4.44 10.26
N ALA A 10 -5.03 -3.63 9.37
CA ALA A 10 -3.69 -3.86 8.84
C ALA A 10 -2.63 -3.83 9.97
N MET A 11 -2.70 -2.86 10.88
CA MET A 11 -1.81 -2.79 12.04
C MET A 11 -2.00 -3.97 13.00
N ALA A 12 -3.24 -4.47 13.18
CA ALA A 12 -3.49 -5.69 13.95
C ALA A 12 -2.90 -6.94 13.26
N VAL A 13 -3.01 -7.05 11.93
CA VAL A 13 -2.37 -8.12 11.15
C VAL A 13 -0.86 -8.12 11.35
N ILE A 14 -0.23 -6.94 11.25
CA ILE A 14 1.23 -6.80 11.42
C ILE A 14 1.67 -7.23 12.82
N ARG A 15 0.90 -6.89 13.87
CA ARG A 15 1.24 -7.23 15.26
C ARG A 15 0.98 -8.68 15.63
N ASN A 16 -0.13 -9.25 15.15
CA ASN A 16 -0.69 -10.47 15.72
C ASN A 16 -0.69 -11.66 14.74
N GLU A 17 -0.52 -11.44 13.43
CA GLU A 17 -0.68 -12.47 12.41
C GLU A 17 0.57 -12.56 11.51
N HIS A 18 1.70 -13.06 12.05
CA HIS A 18 2.97 -13.15 11.29
C HIS A 18 2.86 -13.85 9.93
N ARG A 19 1.96 -14.83 9.79
CA ARG A 19 1.69 -15.53 8.52
C ARG A 19 1.01 -14.67 7.45
N LYS A 20 0.53 -13.48 7.83
CA LYS A 20 -0.06 -12.46 6.95
C LYS A 20 0.86 -11.24 6.81
N LEU A 21 2.13 -11.36 7.20
CA LEU A 21 3.09 -10.30 6.97
C LEU A 21 3.45 -10.22 5.48
N LEU A 22 3.21 -9.06 4.87
CA LEU A 22 3.58 -8.80 3.49
C LEU A 22 5.09 -8.59 3.39
N THR A 23 5.76 -9.37 2.54
CA THR A 23 7.20 -9.15 2.30
C THR A 23 7.37 -8.01 1.32
N LEU A 24 8.06 -6.96 1.76
CA LEU A 24 8.44 -5.82 0.92
C LEU A 24 9.95 -5.88 0.69
N THR A 25 10.38 -5.69 -0.55
CA THR A 25 11.80 -5.63 -0.92
C THR A 25 12.10 -4.35 -1.69
N PHE A 26 12.98 -3.52 -1.14
CA PHE A 26 13.50 -2.29 -1.77
C PHE A 26 14.99 -2.44 -2.02
N THR A 27 15.46 -2.18 -3.24
CA THR A 27 16.91 -2.20 -3.58
C THR A 27 17.61 -3.47 -3.05
N ASN A 28 16.95 -4.63 -3.19
CA ASN A 28 17.37 -5.95 -2.70
C ASN A 28 17.42 -6.18 -1.18
N HIS A 29 16.85 -5.29 -0.37
CA HIS A 29 16.72 -5.47 1.07
C HIS A 29 15.28 -5.80 1.46
N PHE A 30 15.12 -6.87 2.23
CA PHE A 30 13.85 -7.19 2.89
C PHE A 30 13.56 -6.18 3.99
N ILE A 31 12.30 -5.79 4.11
CA ILE A 31 11.84 -4.84 5.10
C ILE A 31 11.15 -5.56 6.25
N TYR A 32 11.74 -5.44 7.44
CA TYR A 32 11.07 -5.80 8.69
C TYR A 32 10.06 -4.71 9.09
N SER A 33 8.98 -5.10 9.76
CA SER A 33 7.96 -4.16 10.20
C SER A 33 8.54 -3.07 11.09
N GLY A 34 8.27 -1.81 10.75
CA GLY A 34 8.78 -0.66 11.48
C GLY A 34 10.26 -0.35 11.27
N GLN A 35 10.95 -1.07 10.37
CA GLN A 35 12.33 -0.77 9.99
C GLN A 35 12.43 0.63 9.41
N PHE A 36 13.53 1.33 9.71
CA PHE A 36 13.85 2.59 9.06
C PHE A 36 14.35 2.36 7.63
N LEU A 37 13.76 3.05 6.66
CA LEU A 37 14.18 3.06 5.26
C LEU A 37 14.35 4.51 4.79
N PRO A 38 15.55 4.93 4.36
CA PRO A 38 15.75 6.28 3.83
C PRO A 38 14.83 6.58 2.64
N LYS A 39 14.32 7.82 2.54
CA LYS A 39 13.43 8.21 1.43
C LYS A 39 13.99 7.92 0.03
N ARG A 40 15.32 8.00 -0.13
CA ARG A 40 16.02 7.68 -1.40
C ARG A 40 15.87 6.22 -1.79
N ASP A 41 15.88 5.31 -0.82
CA ASP A 41 15.79 3.86 -1.05
C ASP A 41 14.32 3.45 -1.26
N ALA A 42 13.37 4.27 -0.76
CA ALA A 42 11.94 4.15 -0.97
C ALA A 42 11.41 4.96 -2.18
N ALA A 43 12.27 5.47 -3.06
CA ALA A 43 11.89 6.34 -4.17
C ALA A 43 11.01 5.63 -5.23
N HIS A 44 11.11 4.30 -5.33
CA HIS A 44 10.37 3.45 -6.26
C HIS A 44 9.55 2.41 -5.48
N PRO A 45 8.45 1.87 -6.05
CA PRO A 45 7.64 0.88 -5.37
C PRO A 45 8.43 -0.42 -5.10
N PRO A 46 8.14 -1.14 -4.01
CA PRO A 46 8.83 -2.37 -3.66
C PRO A 46 8.43 -3.52 -4.56
N ARG A 47 9.29 -4.54 -4.65
CA ARG A 47 8.84 -5.89 -4.98
C ARG A 47 8.08 -6.46 -3.79
N MET A 48 6.97 -7.14 -4.07
CA MET A 48 6.09 -7.70 -3.06
C MET A 48 6.04 -9.22 -3.20
N SER A 49 6.11 -9.90 -2.08
CA SER A 49 5.90 -11.35 -1.99
C SER A 49 4.98 -11.67 -0.82
N PHE A 50 4.12 -12.66 -1.02
CA PHE A 50 3.17 -13.09 0.00
C PHE A 50 2.93 -14.60 -0.11
N PRO A 51 3.09 -15.38 0.97
CA PRO A 51 3.11 -16.84 0.89
C PRO A 51 1.72 -17.46 0.65
N ARG A 52 0.63 -16.71 0.87
CA ARG A 52 -0.75 -17.22 0.80
C ARG A 52 -1.51 -16.72 -0.42
N LEU A 53 -0.79 -16.39 -1.49
CA LEU A 53 -1.39 -16.00 -2.77
C LEU A 53 -2.08 -17.22 -3.41
N LYS A 54 -3.28 -17.01 -3.93
CA LYS A 54 -4.00 -17.99 -4.76
C LYS A 54 -3.46 -17.87 -6.18
N SER A 55 -3.11 -18.97 -6.83
CA SER A 55 -2.48 -18.96 -8.17
C SER A 55 -3.32 -18.25 -9.25
N ASN A 56 -4.65 -18.25 -9.12
CA ASN A 56 -5.59 -17.57 -10.01
C ASN A 56 -6.20 -16.29 -9.40
N GLY A 57 -5.66 -15.83 -8.28
CA GLY A 57 -6.14 -14.63 -7.61
C GLY A 57 -5.60 -13.36 -8.26
N THR A 58 -6.41 -12.31 -8.26
CA THR A 58 -5.97 -10.95 -8.58
C THR A 58 -5.98 -10.13 -7.30
N TYR A 59 -4.96 -9.31 -7.09
CA TYR A 59 -4.78 -8.55 -5.87
C TYR A 59 -4.67 -7.05 -6.14
N MET A 60 -4.81 -6.27 -5.08
CA MET A 60 -4.57 -4.83 -5.08
C MET A 60 -3.77 -4.44 -3.84
N ILE A 61 -2.93 -3.42 -3.99
CA ILE A 61 -2.17 -2.83 -2.88
C ILE A 61 -2.59 -1.38 -2.68
N VAL A 62 -2.73 -0.97 -1.43
CA VAL A 62 -2.85 0.42 -1.00
C VAL A 62 -1.63 0.78 -0.16
N CYS A 63 -0.98 1.89 -0.48
CA CYS A 63 0.11 2.46 0.31
C CYS A 63 -0.30 3.82 0.87
N LEU A 64 -0.17 3.99 2.18
CA LEU A 64 -0.53 5.19 2.92
C LEU A 64 0.64 5.71 3.76
N ASP A 65 0.83 7.04 3.77
CA ASP A 65 1.55 7.73 4.82
C ASP A 65 0.55 8.13 5.92
N LEU A 66 0.66 7.48 7.08
CA LEU A 66 -0.28 7.65 8.20
C LEU A 66 -0.04 8.93 9.00
N ASP A 67 1.10 9.61 8.75
CA ASP A 67 1.66 10.60 9.66
C ASP A 67 1.78 11.99 9.03
N ALA A 68 1.13 12.24 7.87
CA ALA A 68 1.18 13.54 7.22
C ALA A 68 0.40 14.66 7.97
N PRO A 69 0.93 15.89 8.08
CA PRO A 69 2.28 16.32 7.70
C PRO A 69 3.36 15.95 8.72
N TYR A 70 3.00 15.72 9.99
CA TYR A 70 3.89 15.29 11.05
C TYR A 70 3.24 14.21 11.93
N PRO A 71 3.99 13.22 12.46
CA PRO A 71 3.44 12.22 13.38
C PRO A 71 2.71 12.82 14.60
N SER A 72 3.20 13.96 15.09
CA SER A 72 2.62 14.71 16.22
C SER A 72 1.36 15.51 15.86
N CYS A 73 1.14 15.81 14.56
CA CYS A 73 0.02 16.61 14.08
C CYS A 73 -0.41 16.09 12.70
N ARG A 74 -1.32 15.11 12.69
CA ARG A 74 -1.69 14.30 11.51
C ARG A 74 -2.90 14.85 10.74
N ILE A 75 -3.01 16.17 10.63
CA ILE A 75 -4.21 16.84 10.09
C ILE A 75 -4.45 16.59 8.58
N LEU A 76 -3.40 16.22 7.83
CA LEU A 76 -3.49 15.89 6.39
C LEU A 76 -3.49 14.37 6.12
N GLY A 77 -3.30 13.56 7.16
CA GLY A 77 -3.24 12.10 7.06
C GLY A 77 -4.62 11.43 7.07
N PRO A 78 -4.71 10.16 6.60
CA PRO A 78 -3.65 9.46 5.87
C PRO A 78 -3.50 10.02 4.45
N LYS A 79 -2.26 10.07 3.96
CA LYS A 79 -1.94 10.48 2.59
C LYS A 79 -1.78 9.24 1.69
N CYS A 80 -2.54 9.18 0.61
CA CYS A 80 -2.43 8.11 -0.38
C CYS A 80 -1.15 8.24 -1.22
N LEU A 81 -0.25 7.28 -1.05
CA LEU A 81 1.01 7.21 -1.77
C LEU A 81 0.90 6.33 -3.02
N TRP A 82 0.12 5.25 -2.97
CA TRP A 82 0.01 4.31 -4.09
C TRP A 82 -1.29 3.50 -4.00
N ILE A 83 -1.95 3.30 -5.14
CA ILE A 83 -3.00 2.30 -5.28
C ILE A 83 -2.76 1.60 -6.62
N GLN A 84 -2.51 0.31 -6.55
CA GLN A 84 -2.25 -0.53 -7.73
C GLN A 84 -3.18 -1.73 -7.71
N SER A 85 -3.99 -1.85 -8.76
CA SER A 85 -4.83 -3.00 -9.06
C SER A 85 -4.10 -3.98 -9.97
N GLY A 86 -4.74 -5.12 -10.26
CA GLY A 86 -4.22 -6.11 -11.22
C GLY A 86 -2.88 -6.67 -10.81
N LEU A 87 -2.68 -6.93 -9.52
CA LEU A 87 -1.49 -7.62 -9.04
C LEU A 87 -1.68 -9.12 -9.20
N GLU A 88 -0.89 -9.72 -10.07
CA GLU A 88 -0.97 -11.15 -10.39
C GLU A 88 0.15 -11.92 -9.68
N PRO A 89 -0.17 -13.03 -9.00
CA PRO A 89 0.82 -13.94 -8.45
C PRO A 89 1.65 -14.59 -9.56
N ILE A 90 2.96 -14.50 -9.42
CA ILE A 90 3.93 -15.24 -10.23
C ILE A 90 4.79 -16.09 -9.31
N VAL A 91 5.13 -17.29 -9.74
CA VAL A 91 5.98 -18.21 -8.99
C VAL A 91 7.43 -18.04 -9.47
N SER A 92 8.37 -17.81 -8.56
CA SER A 92 9.79 -17.87 -8.90
C SER A 92 10.26 -19.32 -9.05
N GLU A 93 11.43 -19.51 -9.66
CA GLU A 93 12.10 -20.81 -9.74
C GLU A 93 12.31 -21.44 -8.36
N SER A 94 12.49 -20.61 -7.32
CA SER A 94 12.60 -21.04 -5.93
C SER A 94 11.26 -21.36 -5.25
N GLY A 95 10.14 -21.34 -5.97
CA GLY A 95 8.80 -21.63 -5.45
C GLY A 95 8.15 -20.50 -4.64
N HIS A 96 8.72 -19.29 -4.64
CA HIS A 96 8.17 -18.15 -3.90
C HIS A 96 7.18 -17.37 -4.76
N PHE A 97 6.03 -17.01 -4.20
CA PHE A 97 5.06 -16.17 -4.90
C PHE A 97 5.43 -14.69 -4.80
N PHE A 98 5.51 -14.02 -5.95
CA PHE A 98 5.65 -12.58 -6.07
C PHE A 98 4.41 -11.97 -6.71
N LEU A 99 4.17 -10.68 -6.48
CA LEU A 99 3.12 -9.95 -7.17
C LEU A 99 3.72 -9.13 -8.31
N ARG A 100 3.26 -9.40 -9.54
CA ARG A 100 3.57 -8.63 -10.74
C ARG A 100 2.43 -7.65 -11.02
N VAL A 101 2.78 -6.43 -11.42
CA VAL A 101 1.81 -5.43 -11.90
C VAL A 101 1.38 -5.80 -13.33
N ALA A 102 0.08 -6.07 -13.52
CA ALA A 102 -0.51 -6.40 -14.82
C ALA A 102 -1.59 -5.40 -15.29
N ALA A 103 -1.90 -4.38 -14.48
CA ALA A 103 -2.89 -3.35 -14.81
C ALA A 103 -2.37 -1.93 -14.54
N PRO A 104 -3.01 -0.89 -15.08
CA PRO A 104 -2.72 0.50 -14.71
C PRO A 104 -2.94 0.79 -13.23
N PHE A 105 -2.21 1.77 -12.69
CA PHE A 105 -2.45 2.23 -11.33
C PHE A 105 -3.78 3.01 -11.22
N ILE A 106 -4.33 3.05 -10.01
CA ILE A 106 -5.42 3.95 -9.61
C ILE A 106 -4.81 5.24 -9.04
N ALA A 107 -3.79 5.11 -8.20
CA ALA A 107 -2.95 6.22 -7.76
C ALA A 107 -1.50 5.84 -8.01
N ASN A 108 -0.78 6.59 -8.86
CA ASN A 108 0.63 6.30 -9.12
C ASN A 108 1.45 6.34 -7.82
N TYR A 109 2.48 5.49 -7.73
CA TYR A 109 3.39 5.50 -6.59
C TYR A 109 4.06 6.87 -6.47
N VAL A 110 4.08 7.41 -5.26
CA VAL A 110 4.93 8.51 -4.84
C VAL A 110 5.66 8.08 -3.57
N GLY A 111 6.99 8.17 -3.59
CA GLY A 111 7.79 7.81 -2.42
C GLY A 111 7.51 8.69 -1.21
N PRO A 112 7.96 8.28 -0.02
CA PRO A 112 7.86 9.09 1.19
C PRO A 112 8.51 10.45 0.97
N ASN A 113 7.82 11.52 1.35
CA ASN A 113 8.38 12.87 1.34
C ASN A 113 7.97 13.68 2.60
N PRO A 114 8.39 13.24 3.80
CA PRO A 114 8.24 14.04 5.01
C PRO A 114 8.91 15.41 4.89
N LEU A 115 8.37 16.40 5.59
CA LEU A 115 8.98 17.72 5.63
C LEU A 115 10.32 17.67 6.37
N PRO A 116 11.31 18.50 5.98
CA PRO A 116 12.56 18.62 6.73
C PRO A 116 12.29 18.90 8.21
N GLY A 117 12.99 18.17 9.09
CA GLY A 117 12.79 18.26 10.54
C GLY A 117 11.65 17.39 11.10
N SER A 118 10.83 16.75 10.26
CA SER A 118 9.84 15.78 10.73
C SER A 118 10.50 14.52 11.31
N SER A 119 9.85 13.93 12.32
CA SER A 119 10.17 12.56 12.76
C SER A 119 9.76 11.54 11.69
N PRO A 120 10.34 10.32 11.65
CA PRO A 120 9.98 9.33 10.65
C PRO A 120 8.47 9.04 10.56
N HIS A 121 7.94 9.00 9.34
CA HIS A 121 6.54 8.69 9.04
C HIS A 121 6.35 7.20 8.83
N ARG A 122 5.22 6.64 9.27
CA ARG A 122 4.81 5.26 9.01
C ARG A 122 4.21 5.13 7.61
N ILE A 123 4.90 4.36 6.78
CA ILE A 123 4.52 4.07 5.40
C ILE A 123 3.93 2.67 5.36
N LEU A 124 2.60 2.58 5.36
CA LEU A 124 1.83 1.35 5.48
C LEU A 124 1.43 0.82 4.10
N PHE A 125 1.71 -0.45 3.85
CA PHE A 125 1.27 -1.21 2.68
C PHE A 125 0.22 -2.23 3.10
N ILE A 126 -0.93 -2.22 2.44
CA ILE A 126 -2.06 -3.11 2.73
C ILE A 126 -2.44 -3.84 1.45
N LEU A 127 -2.41 -5.17 1.50
CA LEU A 127 -2.76 -6.08 0.40
C LEU A 127 -4.19 -6.58 0.57
N TYR A 128 -4.92 -6.60 -0.54
CA TYR A 128 -6.30 -7.09 -0.64
C TYR A 128 -6.46 -8.02 -1.84
N GLU A 129 -7.42 -8.93 -1.77
CA GLU A 129 -7.97 -9.56 -2.98
C GLU A 129 -8.75 -8.49 -3.77
N GLN A 130 -8.53 -8.44 -5.08
CA GLN A 130 -9.26 -7.55 -5.96
C GLN A 130 -10.72 -8.01 -6.07
N PRO A 131 -11.71 -7.12 -5.89
CA PRO A 131 -13.11 -7.46 -6.05
C PRO A 131 -13.38 -8.01 -7.46
N ALA A 132 -14.26 -9.01 -7.54
CA ALA A 132 -14.71 -9.55 -8.82
C ALA A 132 -15.46 -8.46 -9.62
N GLY A 133 -15.15 -8.33 -10.92
CA GLY A 133 -15.75 -7.29 -11.76
C GLY A 133 -15.24 -5.88 -11.50
N PHE A 134 -14.10 -5.71 -10.79
CA PHE A 134 -13.47 -4.41 -10.61
C PHE A 134 -13.02 -3.80 -11.94
N GLU A 135 -13.66 -2.70 -12.34
CA GLU A 135 -13.34 -1.96 -13.57
C GLU A 135 -12.35 -0.84 -13.32
N VAL A 136 -11.07 -1.08 -13.64
CA VAL A 136 -9.98 -0.13 -13.43
C VAL A 136 -10.24 1.23 -14.09
N THR A 137 -10.92 1.26 -15.23
CA THR A 137 -11.22 2.47 -16.00
C THR A 137 -12.13 3.45 -15.26
N ARG A 138 -12.96 2.97 -14.32
CA ARG A 138 -13.82 3.82 -13.48
C ARG A 138 -13.07 4.45 -12.32
N SER A 139 -11.98 3.82 -11.88
CA SER A 139 -11.20 4.25 -10.70
C SER A 139 -9.86 4.90 -11.05
N SER A 140 -9.33 4.66 -12.26
CA SER A 140 -8.06 5.22 -12.70
C SER A 140 -8.24 6.60 -13.34
N PRO A 141 -7.27 7.51 -13.16
CA PRO A 141 -7.27 8.79 -13.84
C PRO A 141 -7.28 8.60 -15.35
N THR A 142 -8.17 9.31 -16.05
CA THR A 142 -8.31 9.23 -17.51
C THR A 142 -6.98 9.49 -18.21
N GLY A 143 -6.62 8.61 -19.15
CA GLY A 143 -5.40 8.75 -19.97
C GLY A 143 -4.08 8.55 -19.21
N GLY A 144 -4.08 7.82 -18.09
CA GLY A 144 -2.84 7.51 -17.34
C GLY A 144 -2.28 8.71 -16.56
N LYS A 145 -3.10 9.74 -16.34
CA LYS A 145 -2.69 10.91 -15.55
C LYS A 145 -2.32 10.50 -14.12
N LYS A 146 -1.39 11.23 -13.52
CA LYS A 146 -1.03 11.05 -12.11
C LYS A 146 -2.16 11.56 -11.22
N MET A 147 -2.40 10.89 -10.10
CA MET A 147 -3.36 11.38 -9.10
C MET A 147 -2.85 12.68 -8.49
N GLY A 148 -3.70 13.72 -8.48
CA GLY A 148 -3.38 15.04 -7.96
C GLY A 148 -3.02 15.04 -6.48
N VAL A 149 -2.18 16.00 -6.07
CA VAL A 149 -1.66 16.08 -4.69
C VAL A 149 -2.76 16.21 -3.65
N TRP A 150 -3.78 17.02 -3.91
CA TRP A 150 -4.89 17.25 -2.97
C TRP A 150 -5.79 16.01 -2.82
N SER A 151 -6.04 15.27 -3.90
CA SER A 151 -6.83 14.02 -3.87
C SER A 151 -6.17 12.92 -3.04
N ARG A 152 -4.88 13.06 -2.73
CA ARG A 152 -4.15 12.12 -1.88
C ARG A 152 -4.30 12.42 -0.40
N MET A 153 -4.62 13.65 -0.01
CA MET A 153 -4.66 14.05 1.40
C MET A 153 -5.99 13.61 2.04
N ARG A 154 -5.93 13.22 3.32
CA ARG A 154 -7.09 12.72 4.08
C ARG A 154 -7.86 11.64 3.32
N PHE A 155 -7.13 10.75 2.65
CA PHE A 155 -7.71 9.74 1.77
C PHE A 155 -8.63 8.82 2.57
N ASP A 156 -9.90 8.73 2.14
CA ASP A 156 -10.90 7.89 2.79
C ASP A 156 -10.83 6.46 2.28
N LEU A 157 -9.88 5.68 2.82
CA LEU A 157 -9.71 4.27 2.46
C LEU A 157 -10.97 3.46 2.75
N ASP A 158 -11.65 3.70 3.87
CA ASP A 158 -12.82 2.92 4.26
C ASP A 158 -14.03 3.24 3.37
N GLY A 159 -14.25 4.51 3.03
CA GLY A 159 -15.25 4.93 2.06
C GLY A 159 -14.99 4.34 0.68
N TRP A 160 -13.76 4.47 0.19
CA TRP A 160 -13.35 3.91 -1.10
C TRP A 160 -13.46 2.38 -1.14
N ALA A 161 -13.01 1.70 -0.08
CA ALA A 161 -13.14 0.25 0.07
C ALA A 161 -14.61 -0.19 -0.03
N ARG A 162 -15.54 0.55 0.60
CA ARG A 162 -16.98 0.26 0.52
C ARG A 162 -17.53 0.44 -0.89
N GLU A 163 -17.13 1.52 -1.57
CA GLU A 163 -17.57 1.84 -2.93
C GLU A 163 -17.22 0.74 -3.93
N ILE A 164 -16.01 0.19 -3.83
CA ILE A 164 -15.53 -0.83 -4.78
C ILE A 164 -15.81 -2.27 -4.32
N GLY A 165 -16.41 -2.46 -3.14
CA GLY A 165 -16.64 -3.79 -2.56
C GLY A 165 -15.37 -4.51 -2.12
N LEU A 166 -14.39 -3.76 -1.61
CA LEU A 166 -13.10 -4.30 -1.15
C LEU A 166 -13.29 -5.22 0.05
N GLY A 167 -12.71 -6.41 -0.03
CA GLY A 167 -12.73 -7.40 1.03
C GLY A 167 -11.83 -7.08 2.23
N PRO A 168 -11.65 -8.04 3.15
CA PRO A 168 -10.77 -7.86 4.31
C PRO A 168 -9.29 -7.78 3.91
N VAL A 169 -8.48 -7.21 4.81
CA VAL A 169 -7.02 -7.18 4.67
C VAL A 169 -6.45 -8.61 4.59
N VAL A 170 -5.75 -8.89 3.50
CA VAL A 170 -5.10 -10.19 3.25
C VAL A 170 -3.72 -10.24 3.87
N GLY A 171 -2.96 -9.16 3.74
CA GLY A 171 -1.65 -9.01 4.33
C GLY A 171 -1.27 -7.54 4.45
N ALA A 172 -0.33 -7.24 5.33
CA ALA A 172 0.15 -5.87 5.51
C ALA A 172 1.59 -5.86 6.01
N ASN A 173 2.29 -4.76 5.77
CA ASN A 173 3.58 -4.44 6.38
C ASN A 173 3.81 -2.92 6.31
N TYR A 174 4.74 -2.40 7.11
CA TYR A 174 5.09 -0.99 7.07
C TYR A 174 6.57 -0.79 7.38
N PHE A 175 7.10 0.34 6.91
CA PHE A 175 8.39 0.87 7.35
C PHE A 175 8.22 2.30 7.85
N VAL A 176 9.30 2.87 8.40
CA VAL A 176 9.35 4.28 8.75
C VAL A 176 10.40 5.02 7.91
N SER A 177 10.11 6.27 7.51
CA SER A 177 10.98 7.02 6.59
C SER A 177 10.97 8.52 6.85
N LYS A 178 12.08 9.22 6.52
CA LYS A 178 12.25 10.68 6.54
C LYS A 178 13.22 11.14 5.46
#